data_AF-A0A183V0V5-F1
#
_entry.id   AF-A0A183V0V5-F1
#
_cell.length_a   1.000
_cell.length_b   1.000
_cell.length_c   1.000
_cell.angle_alpha   90.00
_cell.angle_beta   90.00
_cell.angle_gamma   90.00
#
_symmetry.space_group_name_H-M   'P 1'
#
loop_
_entity.id
_entity.type
_entity.pdbx_description
1 polymer ?
#
loop_
_entity_poly.entity_id
_entity_poly.type
_entity_poly.pdbx_seq_one_letter_code
_entity_poly.pdbx_strand_id
1 'polypeptide(L)'
;LRARHVALAEGRLAPVSYEWEKERWAKRERFGRYGLASGVSVSELWPTVEEVQEESALGLYTSYSEALKRSQIAQEKAKTAISARLEKLAKNEANYATVLAKFEASNVKAEKEKSEKEEKLERRIREIQEYFGYWIDPKDPRFEVMLAQKEADEKKAEKLARRQAAEKKKIAAVVGESNETAK
;
A
#
# COMPACT_ATOMS: atom_id res chain seq x y z
N LEU A 1 -20.81 -7.25 -77.88
CA LEU A 1 -19.94 -6.57 -76.88
C LEU A 1 -20.81 -5.60 -76.07
N ARG A 2 -20.58 -5.44 -74.76
CA ARG A 2 -21.33 -4.45 -73.96
C ARG A 2 -20.96 -3.03 -74.44
N ALA A 3 -21.89 -2.08 -74.37
CA ALA A 3 -21.68 -0.70 -74.81
C ALA A 3 -20.39 -0.06 -74.22
N ARG A 4 -20.08 -0.37 -72.96
CA ARG A 4 -18.84 0.06 -72.30
C ARG A 4 -17.56 -0.43 -72.99
N HIS A 5 -17.54 -1.68 -73.44
CA HIS A 5 -16.37 -2.30 -74.03
C HIS A 5 -16.14 -1.79 -75.44
N VAL A 6 -17.24 -1.48 -76.15
CA VAL A 6 -17.20 -0.81 -77.45
C VAL A 6 -16.64 0.61 -77.31
N ALA A 7 -17.12 1.39 -76.34
CA ALA A 7 -16.61 2.74 -76.08
C ALA A 7 -15.11 2.77 -75.74
N LEU A 8 -14.66 1.83 -74.90
CA LEU A 8 -13.23 1.71 -74.56
C LEU A 8 -12.36 1.32 -75.76
N ALA A 9 -12.84 0.43 -76.64
CA ALA A 9 -12.12 0.04 -77.85
C ALA A 9 -12.01 1.19 -78.86
N GLU A 10 -13.00 2.09 -78.88
CA GLU A 10 -13.01 3.31 -79.70
C GLU A 10 -12.20 4.48 -79.09
N GLY A 11 -11.57 4.29 -77.92
CA GLY A 11 -10.86 5.34 -77.20
C GLY A 11 -11.77 6.40 -76.57
N ARG A 12 -13.08 6.14 -76.49
CA ARG A 12 -14.07 7.00 -75.86
C ARG A 12 -14.22 6.67 -74.38
N LEU A 13 -14.69 7.65 -73.61
CA LEU A 13 -14.96 7.47 -72.18
C LEU A 13 -16.10 6.47 -71.98
N ALA A 14 -15.88 5.50 -71.09
CA ALA A 14 -16.91 4.53 -70.76
C ALA A 14 -18.11 5.21 -70.07
N PRO A 15 -19.36 4.89 -70.48
CA PRO A 15 -20.55 5.43 -69.83
C PRO A 15 -20.65 4.94 -68.38
N VAL A 16 -21.20 5.79 -67.50
CA VAL A 16 -21.51 5.42 -66.10
C VAL A 16 -22.65 4.41 -66.14
N SER A 17 -22.41 3.20 -65.62
CA SER A 17 -23.35 2.09 -65.69
C SER A 17 -23.65 1.46 -64.33
N TYR A 18 -22.70 1.47 -63.41
CA TYR A 18 -22.86 0.88 -62.08
C TYR A 18 -23.24 1.92 -61.03
N GLU A 19 -23.94 1.51 -59.97
CA GLU A 19 -24.35 2.41 -58.89
C GLU A 19 -23.15 3.04 -58.17
N TRP A 20 -22.08 2.27 -57.92
CA TRP A 20 -20.86 2.77 -57.32
C TRP A 20 -20.15 3.84 -58.19
N GLU A 21 -20.30 3.79 -59.52
CA GLU A 21 -19.73 4.82 -60.43
C GLU A 21 -20.45 6.16 -60.30
N LYS A 22 -21.66 6.18 -59.71
CA LYS A 22 -22.43 7.40 -59.43
C LYS A 22 -22.01 8.03 -58.10
N GLU A 23 -21.32 7.30 -57.24
CA GLU A 23 -20.86 7.81 -55.94
C GLU A 23 -19.80 8.90 -56.10
N ARG A 24 -19.71 9.79 -55.11
CA ARG A 24 -18.85 10.99 -55.17
C ARG A 24 -17.37 10.64 -55.32
N TRP A 25 -16.90 9.57 -54.67
CA TRP A 25 -15.50 9.15 -54.77
C TRP A 25 -15.14 8.65 -56.19
N ALA A 26 -16.04 7.91 -56.85
CA ALA A 26 -15.83 7.42 -58.21
C ALA A 26 -15.87 8.57 -59.23
N LYS A 27 -16.76 9.55 -59.01
CA LYS A 27 -16.78 10.83 -59.76
C LYS A 27 -15.47 11.60 -59.61
N ARG A 28 -14.91 11.72 -58.39
CA ARG A 28 -13.60 12.35 -58.13
C ARG A 28 -12.47 11.62 -58.84
N GLU A 29 -12.45 10.29 -58.80
CA GLU A 29 -11.43 9.48 -59.49
C GLU A 29 -11.51 9.65 -61.01
N ARG A 30 -12.73 9.61 -61.58
CA ARG A 30 -12.96 9.83 -63.02
C ARG A 30 -12.53 11.23 -63.45
N PHE A 31 -12.86 12.26 -62.67
CA PHE A 31 -12.42 13.64 -62.93
C PHE A 31 -10.89 13.78 -62.81
N GLY A 32 -10.26 13.11 -61.83
CA GLY A 32 -8.80 13.10 -61.70
C GLY A 32 -8.08 12.46 -62.89
N ARG A 33 -8.68 11.43 -63.51
CA ARG A 33 -8.10 10.73 -64.68
C ARG A 33 -8.33 11.46 -66.01
N TYR A 34 -9.51 12.02 -66.21
CA TYR A 34 -9.94 12.54 -67.51
C TYR A 34 -10.20 14.05 -67.53
N GLY A 35 -10.06 14.73 -66.39
CA GLY A 35 -10.30 16.17 -66.26
C GLY A 35 -11.70 16.57 -66.69
N LEU A 36 -11.81 17.73 -67.34
CA LEU A 36 -13.08 18.27 -67.85
C LEU A 36 -13.73 17.39 -68.93
N ALA A 37 -12.96 16.56 -69.63
CA ALA A 37 -13.51 15.63 -70.62
C ALA A 37 -14.43 14.57 -69.98
N SER A 38 -14.31 14.34 -68.67
CA SER A 38 -15.17 13.42 -67.92
C SER A 38 -16.63 13.85 -67.85
N GLY A 39 -16.95 15.13 -68.11
CA GLY A 39 -18.30 15.69 -67.99
C GLY A 39 -18.84 15.77 -66.55
N VAL A 40 -17.98 15.54 -65.55
CA VAL A 40 -18.35 15.64 -64.13
C VAL A 40 -18.32 17.11 -63.69
N SER A 41 -19.37 17.57 -63.01
CA SER A 41 -19.44 18.93 -62.47
C SER A 41 -18.47 19.09 -61.29
N VAL A 42 -17.68 20.17 -61.30
CA VAL A 42 -16.68 20.43 -60.24
C VAL A 42 -17.34 20.71 -58.89
N SER A 43 -18.53 21.31 -58.88
CA SER A 43 -19.30 21.62 -57.68
C SER A 43 -19.69 20.39 -56.88
N GLU A 44 -19.98 19.26 -57.54
CA GLU A 44 -20.35 17.99 -56.88
C GLU A 44 -19.14 17.29 -56.24
N LEU A 45 -17.93 17.69 -56.60
CA LEU A 45 -16.71 17.06 -56.07
C LEU A 45 -16.36 17.57 -54.68
N TRP A 46 -16.75 18.79 -54.33
CA TRP A 46 -16.46 19.35 -53.01
C TRP A 46 -17.36 18.72 -51.93
N PRO A 47 -16.89 18.63 -50.67
CA PRO A 47 -17.73 18.25 -49.54
C PRO A 47 -18.93 19.19 -49.41
N THR A 48 -20.03 18.68 -48.86
CA THR A 48 -21.18 19.54 -48.54
C THR A 48 -20.91 20.35 -47.28
N VAL A 49 -21.67 21.43 -47.09
CA VAL A 49 -21.57 22.26 -45.88
C VAL A 49 -21.85 21.43 -44.62
N GLU A 50 -22.79 20.49 -44.71
CA GLU A 50 -23.14 19.56 -43.63
C GLU A 50 -21.94 18.67 -43.28
N GLU A 51 -21.28 18.06 -44.26
CA GLU A 51 -20.08 17.23 -44.05
C GLU A 51 -18.94 18.02 -43.38
N VAL A 52 -18.71 19.27 -43.80
CA VAL A 52 -17.68 20.13 -43.19
C VAL A 52 -18.05 20.49 -41.75
N GLN A 53 -19.33 20.74 -41.47
CA GLN A 53 -19.82 21.01 -40.12
C GLN A 53 -19.67 19.78 -39.22
N GLU A 54 -20.03 18.60 -39.71
CA GLU A 54 -19.84 17.33 -39.00
C GLU A 54 -18.36 17.10 -38.68
N GLU A 55 -17.46 17.24 -39.66
CA GLU A 55 -16.01 17.12 -39.45
C GLU A 55 -15.49 18.10 -38.40
N SER A 56 -15.97 19.35 -38.42
CA SER A 56 -15.60 20.36 -37.42
C SER A 56 -16.14 20.03 -36.03
N ALA A 57 -17.35 19.45 -35.94
CA ALA A 57 -18.00 19.07 -34.69
C ALA A 57 -17.34 17.86 -34.01
N LEU A 58 -16.68 16.98 -34.78
CA LEU A 58 -15.93 15.86 -34.20
C LEU A 58 -14.78 16.33 -33.29
N GLY A 59 -14.28 17.55 -33.47
CA GLY A 59 -13.31 18.18 -32.55
C GLY A 59 -11.96 17.47 -32.44
N LEU A 60 -11.57 16.69 -33.46
CA LEU A 60 -10.28 15.97 -33.47
C LEU A 60 -9.08 16.92 -33.45
N TYR A 61 -9.25 18.10 -34.04
CA TYR A 61 -8.19 19.09 -34.18
C TYR A 61 -8.42 20.24 -33.21
N THR A 62 -7.33 20.73 -32.63
CA THR A 62 -7.34 21.88 -31.72
C THR A 62 -6.43 22.97 -32.26
N SER A 63 -6.70 24.22 -31.87
CA SER A 63 -5.83 25.32 -32.24
C SER A 63 -4.46 25.15 -31.59
N TYR A 64 -3.40 25.49 -32.32
CA TYR A 64 -2.04 25.39 -31.81
C TYR A 64 -1.83 26.17 -30.50
N SER A 65 -2.44 27.35 -30.40
CA SER A 65 -2.34 28.20 -29.22
C SER A 65 -2.97 27.56 -27.97
N GLU A 66 -4.09 26.86 -28.12
CA GLU A 66 -4.70 26.11 -27.02
C GLU A 66 -3.87 24.89 -26.62
N ALA A 67 -3.36 24.14 -27.59
CA ALA A 67 -2.49 22.99 -27.33
C ALA A 67 -1.22 23.43 -26.58
N LEU A 68 -0.62 24.56 -26.98
CA LEU A 68 0.55 25.14 -26.32
C LEU A 68 0.24 25.51 -24.86
N LYS A 69 -0.88 26.22 -24.62
CA LYS A 69 -1.31 26.59 -23.26
C LYS A 69 -1.53 25.37 -22.39
N ARG A 70 -2.21 24.33 -22.90
CA ARG A 70 -2.43 23.07 -22.17
C ARG A 70 -1.11 22.40 -21.80
N SER A 71 -0.17 22.36 -22.74
CA SER A 71 1.17 21.79 -22.52
C SER A 71 1.97 22.55 -21.46
N GLN A 72 1.95 23.90 -21.50
CA GLN A 72 2.61 24.74 -20.50
C GLN A 72 2.03 24.52 -19.10
N ILE A 73 0.70 24.51 -18.96
CA ILE A 73 0.04 24.23 -17.68
C ILE A 73 0.41 22.83 -17.16
N ALA A 74 0.46 21.83 -18.04
CA ALA A 74 0.87 20.48 -17.66
C ALA A 74 2.32 20.43 -17.17
N GLN A 75 3.24 21.13 -17.85
CA GLN A 75 4.64 21.24 -17.42
C GLN A 75 4.78 21.93 -16.06
N GLU A 76 4.07 23.02 -15.82
CA GLU A 76 4.11 23.73 -14.53
C GLU A 76 3.58 22.87 -13.38
N LYS A 77 2.48 22.14 -13.61
CA LYS A 77 1.96 21.17 -12.63
C LYS A 77 2.95 20.05 -12.34
N ALA A 78 3.62 19.52 -13.37
CA ALA A 78 4.65 18.50 -13.18
C ALA A 78 5.84 19.04 -12.37
N LYS A 79 6.31 20.25 -12.69
CA LYS A 79 7.41 20.91 -11.96
C LYS A 79 7.07 21.14 -10.49
N THR A 80 5.88 21.66 -10.21
CA THR A 80 5.42 21.92 -8.83
C THR A 80 5.21 20.62 -8.04
N ALA A 81 4.72 19.55 -8.68
CA ALA A 81 4.62 18.24 -8.04
C ALA A 81 6.00 17.66 -7.68
N ILE A 82 6.99 17.81 -8.57
CA ILE A 82 8.36 17.37 -8.31
C ILE A 82 8.98 18.20 -7.18
N SER A 83 8.85 19.52 -7.20
CA SER A 83 9.41 20.37 -6.13
C SER A 83 8.78 20.04 -4.78
N ALA A 84 7.45 19.89 -4.71
CA ALA A 84 6.76 19.51 -3.47
C ALA A 84 7.18 18.11 -2.97
N ARG A 85 7.47 17.17 -3.87
CA ARG A 85 8.00 15.85 -3.51
C ARG A 85 9.41 15.96 -2.94
N LEU A 86 10.28 16.75 -3.56
CA LEU A 86 11.65 16.97 -3.09
C LEU A 86 11.67 17.66 -1.73
N GLU A 87 10.82 18.66 -1.51
CA GLU A 87 10.67 19.32 -0.20
C GLU A 87 10.23 18.35 0.90
N LYS A 88 9.27 17.46 0.60
CA LYS A 88 8.85 16.41 1.53
C LYS A 88 9.99 15.44 1.84
N LEU A 89 10.75 15.05 0.82
CA LEU A 89 11.89 14.15 0.98
C LEU A 89 12.96 14.80 1.87
N ALA A 90 13.32 16.06 1.61
CA ALA A 90 14.29 16.79 2.41
C ALA A 90 13.86 16.91 3.89
N LYS A 91 12.57 17.16 4.16
CA LYS A 91 12.03 17.17 5.54
C LYS A 91 12.12 15.80 6.20
N ASN A 92 11.84 14.73 5.45
CA ASN A 92 11.93 13.37 5.96
C ASN A 92 13.38 12.96 6.22
N GLU A 93 14.30 13.36 5.34
CA GLU A 93 15.74 13.12 5.48
C GLU A 93 16.31 13.85 6.71
N ALA A 94 15.93 15.11 6.93
CA ALA A 94 16.31 15.85 8.14
C ALA A 94 15.82 15.17 9.43
N ASN A 95 14.62 14.59 9.40
CA ASN A 95 14.04 13.87 10.54
C ASN A 95 14.54 12.43 10.67
N TYR A 96 15.17 11.87 9.63
CA TYR A 96 15.50 10.45 9.53
C TYR A 96 16.39 9.97 10.68
N ALA A 97 17.47 10.70 10.98
CA ALA A 97 18.38 10.33 12.05
C ALA A 97 17.68 10.24 13.42
N THR A 98 16.75 11.17 13.70
CA THR A 98 16.01 11.17 14.97
C THR A 98 15.01 10.02 15.06
N VAL A 99 14.38 9.65 13.96
CA VAL A 99 13.44 8.53 13.89
C VAL A 99 14.19 7.20 14.02
N LEU A 100 15.35 7.08 13.36
CA LEU A 100 16.21 5.91 13.44
C LEU A 100 16.68 5.67 14.88
N ALA A 101 17.18 6.71 15.56
CA ALA A 101 17.61 6.60 16.96
C ALA A 101 16.46 6.17 17.89
N LYS A 102 15.24 6.68 17.66
CA LYS A 102 14.05 6.24 18.43
C LYS A 102 13.69 4.78 18.16
N PHE A 103 13.80 4.34 16.91
CA PHE A 103 13.53 2.95 16.53
C PHE A 103 14.55 1.98 17.14
N GLU A 104 15.84 2.30 17.04
CA GLU A 104 16.91 1.51 17.66
C GLU A 104 16.74 1.44 19.18
N ALA A 105 16.44 2.56 19.84
CA ALA A 105 16.16 2.57 21.27
C ALA A 105 14.94 1.72 21.65
N SER A 106 13.90 1.70 20.80
CA SER A 106 12.74 0.83 20.99
C SER A 106 13.09 -0.65 20.84
N ASN A 107 13.93 -1.01 19.87
CA ASN A 107 14.38 -2.38 19.67
C ASN A 107 15.20 -2.88 20.86
N VAL A 108 16.14 -2.06 21.36
CA VAL A 108 16.93 -2.41 22.56
C VAL A 108 16.04 -2.59 23.78
N LYS A 109 15.01 -1.76 23.97
CA LYS A 109 14.04 -1.95 25.06
C LYS A 109 13.26 -3.26 24.88
N ALA A 110 12.78 -3.55 23.67
CA ALA A 110 12.06 -4.78 23.40
C ALA A 110 12.92 -6.03 23.62
N GLU A 111 14.21 -5.98 23.27
CA GLU A 111 15.17 -7.06 23.54
C GLU A 111 15.41 -7.24 25.04
N LYS A 112 15.61 -6.15 25.79
CA LYS A 112 15.73 -6.20 27.25
C LYS A 112 14.49 -6.75 27.92
N GLU A 113 13.30 -6.35 27.49
CA GLU A 113 12.05 -6.88 28.03
C GLU A 113 11.87 -8.37 27.72
N LYS A 114 12.34 -8.84 26.55
CA LYS A 114 12.36 -10.27 26.22
C LYS A 114 13.36 -11.03 27.10
N SER A 115 14.59 -10.53 27.23
CA SER A 115 15.60 -11.17 28.08
C SER A 115 15.18 -11.19 29.55
N GLU A 116 14.57 -10.12 30.07
CA GLU A 116 14.03 -10.10 31.43
C GLU A 116 12.89 -11.11 31.62
N LYS A 117 12.04 -11.31 30.62
CA LYS A 117 10.97 -12.32 30.67
C LYS A 117 11.56 -13.73 30.64
N GLU A 118 12.57 -13.97 29.80
CA GLU A 118 13.31 -15.24 29.73
C GLU A 118 14.04 -15.51 31.05
N GLU A 119 14.75 -14.54 31.62
CA GLU A 119 15.40 -14.67 32.94
C GLU A 119 14.39 -14.96 34.05
N LYS A 120 13.23 -14.27 34.06
CA LYS A 120 12.17 -14.53 35.05
C LYS A 120 11.61 -15.95 34.90
N LEU A 121 11.46 -16.43 33.67
CA LEU A 121 11.03 -17.81 33.40
C LEU A 121 12.09 -18.80 33.86
N GLU A 122 13.37 -18.59 33.54
CA GLU A 122 14.47 -19.45 33.99
C GLU A 122 14.59 -19.53 35.51
N ARG A 123 14.44 -18.39 36.21
CA ARG A 123 14.45 -18.37 37.68
C ARG A 123 13.29 -19.19 38.24
N ARG A 124 12.08 -19.04 37.69
CA ARG A 124 10.90 -19.83 38.09
C ARG A 124 11.10 -21.34 37.86
N ILE A 125 11.75 -21.71 36.76
CA ILE A 125 12.04 -23.12 36.44
C ILE A 125 13.02 -23.71 37.45
N ARG A 126 14.11 -22.99 37.76
CA ARG A 126 15.10 -23.44 38.76
C ARG A 126 14.48 -23.60 40.14
N GLU A 127 13.66 -22.65 40.57
CA GLU A 127 12.99 -22.72 41.87
C GLU A 127 12.07 -23.95 42.01
N ILE A 128 11.33 -24.30 40.95
CA ILE A 128 10.49 -25.52 40.94
C ILE A 128 11.35 -26.77 40.92
N GLN A 129 12.44 -26.78 40.15
CA GLN A 129 13.37 -27.89 40.10
C GLN A 129 14.05 -28.14 41.46
N GLU A 130 14.43 -27.08 42.18
CA GLU A 130 14.99 -27.18 43.52
C GLU A 130 13.99 -27.70 44.56
N TYR A 131 12.71 -27.29 44.47
CA TYR A 131 11.68 -27.71 45.42
C TYR A 131 11.18 -29.14 45.17
N PHE A 132 10.97 -29.54 43.91
CA PHE A 132 10.41 -30.85 43.55
C PHE A 132 11.46 -31.89 43.17
N GLY A 133 12.69 -31.47 42.83
CA GLY A 133 13.83 -32.37 42.55
C GLY A 133 13.87 -32.99 41.16
N TYR A 134 12.92 -32.67 40.27
CA TYR A 134 12.91 -33.13 38.87
C TYR A 134 12.58 -31.98 37.91
N TRP A 135 13.03 -32.11 36.66
CA TRP A 135 12.85 -31.09 35.63
C TRP A 135 11.43 -31.16 35.02
N ILE A 136 10.77 -30.00 34.90
CA ILE A 136 9.41 -29.84 34.39
C ILE A 136 9.42 -28.77 33.30
N ASP A 137 8.76 -29.05 32.18
CA ASP A 137 8.64 -28.12 31.08
C ASP A 137 7.78 -26.89 31.45
N PRO A 138 8.21 -25.65 31.12
CA PRO A 138 7.47 -24.43 31.47
C PRO A 138 6.16 -24.25 30.70
N LYS A 139 6.00 -25.01 29.61
CA LYS A 139 4.81 -25.01 28.74
C LYS A 139 3.79 -26.06 29.14
N ASP A 140 4.12 -26.93 30.11
CA ASP A 140 3.18 -27.93 30.63
C ASP A 140 2.20 -27.25 31.61
N PRO A 141 0.88 -27.45 31.47
CA PRO A 141 -0.11 -26.94 32.44
C PRO A 141 0.15 -27.36 33.89
N ARG A 142 0.92 -28.44 34.12
CA ARG A 142 1.34 -28.86 35.47
C ARG A 142 2.28 -27.85 36.14
N PHE A 143 3.04 -27.07 35.38
CA PHE A 143 3.98 -26.08 35.90
C PHE A 143 3.27 -25.02 36.77
N GLU A 144 2.13 -24.50 36.29
CA GLU A 144 1.34 -23.50 37.03
C GLU A 144 0.75 -24.06 38.33
N VAL A 145 0.30 -25.32 38.31
CA VAL A 145 -0.24 -26.01 39.49
C VAL A 145 0.84 -26.21 40.55
N MET A 146 2.04 -26.63 40.14
CA MET A 146 3.17 -26.86 41.03
C MET A 146 3.74 -25.54 41.62
N LEU A 147 3.76 -24.47 40.83
CA LEU A 147 4.12 -23.13 41.31
C LEU A 147 3.15 -22.65 42.40
N ALA A 148 1.83 -22.83 42.18
CA ALA A 148 0.81 -22.44 43.15
C ALA A 148 0.89 -23.25 44.45
N GLN A 149 1.28 -24.54 44.38
CA GLN A 149 1.50 -25.37 45.57
C GLN A 149 2.69 -24.87 46.40
N LYS A 150 3.83 -24.57 45.76
CA LYS A 150 4.99 -23.97 46.43
C LYS A 150 4.62 -22.66 47.14
N GLU A 151 3.99 -21.71 46.44
CA GLU A 151 3.63 -20.42 47.04
C GLU A 151 2.67 -20.58 48.23
N ALA A 152 1.77 -21.55 48.19
CA ALA A 152 0.86 -21.85 49.29
C ALA A 152 1.61 -22.41 50.51
N ASP A 153 2.62 -23.24 50.29
CA ASP A 153 3.40 -23.86 51.36
C ASP A 153 4.41 -22.89 51.98
N GLU A 154 5.03 -22.01 51.19
CA GLU A 154 5.84 -20.90 51.71
C GLU A 154 5.00 -19.93 52.54
N LYS A 155 3.80 -19.55 52.07
CA LYS A 155 2.88 -18.68 52.84
C LYS A 155 2.43 -19.33 54.15
N LYS A 156 2.28 -20.66 54.20
CA LYS A 156 1.99 -21.39 55.44
C LYS A 156 3.21 -21.41 56.35
N ALA A 157 4.40 -21.66 55.82
CA ALA A 157 5.65 -21.67 56.57
C ALA A 157 5.96 -20.29 57.17
N GLU A 158 5.78 -19.20 56.42
CA GLU A 158 5.93 -17.83 56.92
C GLU A 158 4.92 -17.50 58.01
N LYS A 159 3.65 -17.90 57.86
CA LYS A 159 2.63 -17.72 58.90
C LYS A 159 2.98 -18.49 60.18
N LEU A 160 3.52 -19.69 60.05
CA LEU A 160 3.99 -20.51 61.17
C LEU A 160 5.23 -19.90 61.82
N ALA A 161 6.23 -19.46 61.04
CA ALA A 161 7.42 -18.78 61.54
C ALA A 161 7.07 -17.45 62.24
N ARG A 162 6.12 -16.68 61.71
CA ARG A 162 5.62 -15.44 62.33
C ARG A 162 4.88 -15.72 63.64
N ARG A 163 4.09 -16.80 63.72
CA ARG A 163 3.43 -17.24 64.96
C ARG A 163 4.46 -17.71 65.98
N GLN A 164 5.43 -18.52 65.60
CA GLN A 164 6.51 -18.98 66.47
C GLN A 164 7.41 -17.82 66.93
N ALA A 165 7.67 -16.82 66.10
CA ALA A 165 8.40 -15.62 66.50
C ALA A 165 7.59 -14.76 67.48
N ALA A 166 6.27 -14.66 67.30
CA ALA A 166 5.37 -14.00 68.24
C ALA A 166 5.27 -14.77 69.57
N GLU A 167 5.24 -16.09 69.54
CA GLU A 167 5.25 -16.96 70.72
C GLU A 167 6.59 -16.89 71.46
N LYS A 168 7.73 -16.93 70.76
CA LYS A 168 9.06 -16.72 71.35
C LYS A 168 9.20 -15.34 72.00
N LYS A 169 8.63 -14.28 71.40
CA LYS A 169 8.58 -12.95 72.03
C LYS A 169 7.70 -12.92 73.27
N LYS A 170 6.58 -13.64 73.28
CA LYS A 170 5.71 -13.77 74.46
C LYS A 170 6.36 -14.59 75.58
N ILE A 171 7.05 -15.68 75.25
CA ILE A 171 7.79 -16.51 76.22
C ILE A 171 8.98 -15.73 76.80
N ALA A 172 9.69 -14.93 75.99
CA ALA A 172 10.76 -14.08 76.48
C ALA A 172 10.27 -12.97 77.44
N ALA A 173 9.06 -12.43 77.24
CA ALA A 173 8.45 -11.49 78.18
C ALA A 173 8.07 -12.15 79.52
N VAL A 174 7.54 -13.39 79.49
CA VAL A 174 7.15 -14.14 80.70
C VAL A 174 8.37 -14.67 81.47
N VAL A 175 9.45 -15.05 80.79
CA VAL A 175 10.72 -15.48 81.42
C VAL A 175 11.52 -14.29 81.97
N GLY A 176 11.32 -13.08 81.43
CA GLY A 176 11.86 -11.84 82.01
C GLY A 176 11.20 -11.47 83.35
N GLU A 177 9.88 -11.58 83.46
CA GLU A 177 9.13 -11.25 84.69
C GLU A 177 9.28 -12.28 85.82
N SER A 178 9.62 -13.54 85.50
CA SER A 178 9.79 -14.61 86.51
C SER A 178 11.18 -14.65 87.15
N ASN A 179 12.17 -13.93 86.62
CA ASN A 179 13.51 -13.81 87.22
C ASN A 179 13.70 -12.57 88.11
N GLU A 180 12.76 -11.60 88.09
CA GLU A 180 12.76 -10.43 88.99
C GLU A 180 12.02 -10.67 90.32
N THR A 181 11.29 -11.79 90.46
CA THR A 181 10.54 -12.12 91.69
C THR A 181 11.24 -13.13 92.61
N ALA A 182 12.48 -13.53 92.30
CA ALA A 182 13.28 -14.48 93.08
C ALA A 182 14.64 -13.92 93.56
N LYS A 183 14.71 -12.62 93.86
CA LYS A 183 15.81 -12.00 94.62
C LYS A 183 15.30 -11.23 95.82
#